data_AF-A0A7J7ZSX7-F1
#
_entry.id   AF-A0A7J7ZSX7-F1
#
_cell.length_a   1.000
_cell.length_b   1.000
_cell.length_c   1.000
_cell.angle_alpha   90.00
_cell.angle_beta   90.00
_cell.angle_gamma   90.00
#
_symmetry.space_group_name_H-M   'P 1'
#
loop_
_entity.id
_entity.type
_entity.pdbx_description
1 polymer ?
#
loop_
_entity_poly.entity_id
_entity_poly.type
_entity_poly.pdbx_seq_one_letter_code
_entity_poly.pdbx_strand_id
1 'polypeptide(L)'
;MDPHYCQSFVDVSIKDFPLETFHCPSPKKMSFRKMDPSCTIGFYCRNVQDFKRASEEITKMLKISSKEKYPLFTFVNGHSRDYDFTSPTTNKEDIFSEDENKRLKRFSTEEFVLL
;
A
#
# COMPACT_ATOMS: atom_id res chain seq x y z
N MET A 1 -15.03 -11.24 -2.94
CA MET A 1 -15.89 -10.31 -3.70
C MET A 1 -15.34 -10.24 -5.10
N ASP A 2 -16.20 -10.24 -6.10
CA ASP A 2 -15.80 -10.22 -7.51
C ASP A 2 -16.77 -9.28 -8.24
N PRO A 3 -16.30 -8.09 -8.70
CA PRO A 3 -17.17 -7.06 -9.25
C PRO A 3 -17.62 -7.34 -10.69
N HIS A 4 -17.17 -8.43 -11.33
CA HIS A 4 -17.48 -8.76 -12.72
C HIS A 4 -18.92 -9.28 -12.95
N TYR A 5 -19.87 -8.82 -12.14
CA TYR A 5 -21.30 -9.08 -12.29
C TYR A 5 -22.03 -7.75 -12.48
N CYS A 6 -22.66 -7.59 -13.65
CA CYS A 6 -23.42 -6.38 -13.96
C CYS A 6 -24.78 -6.44 -13.25
N GLN A 7 -25.05 -5.47 -12.39
CA GLN A 7 -26.31 -5.30 -11.67
C GLN A 7 -27.04 -4.05 -12.19
N SER A 8 -28.37 -4.06 -12.12
CA SER A 8 -29.17 -2.87 -12.39
C SER A 8 -28.82 -1.75 -11.38
N PHE A 9 -28.92 -0.51 -11.84
CA PHE A 9 -28.77 0.66 -10.97
C PHE A 9 -29.78 0.61 -9.80
N VAL A 10 -29.31 0.94 -8.61
CA VAL A 10 -30.14 1.12 -7.40
C VAL A 10 -30.14 2.59 -7.04
N ASP A 11 -31.31 3.20 -7.00
CA ASP A 11 -31.47 4.57 -6.51
C ASP A 11 -31.30 4.59 -4.99
N VAL A 12 -30.23 5.22 -4.51
CA VAL A 12 -29.89 5.35 -3.08
C VAL A 12 -30.40 6.65 -2.46
N SER A 13 -31.09 7.50 -3.25
CA SER A 13 -31.67 8.76 -2.75
C SER A 13 -32.98 8.54 -1.99
N ILE A 14 -33.65 7.40 -2.23
CA ILE A 14 -34.88 7.03 -1.53
C ILE A 14 -34.57 6.45 -0.15
N LYS A 15 -35.47 6.69 0.80
CA LYS A 15 -35.39 6.06 2.11
C LYS A 15 -35.59 4.54 1.97
N ASP A 16 -34.85 3.76 2.76
CA ASP A 16 -34.96 2.29 2.84
C ASP A 16 -34.80 1.58 1.48
N PHE A 17 -33.86 2.06 0.66
CA PHE A 17 -33.53 1.43 -0.63
C PHE A 17 -33.06 -0.04 -0.44
N PRO A 18 -33.32 -0.92 -1.43
CA PRO A 18 -32.96 -2.33 -1.34
C PRO A 18 -31.44 -2.52 -1.23
N LEU A 19 -30.99 -3.30 -0.24
CA LEU A 19 -29.58 -3.53 0.07
C LEU A 19 -29.06 -4.87 -0.46
N GLU A 20 -29.94 -5.76 -0.93
CA GLU A 20 -29.63 -7.15 -1.26
C GLU A 20 -28.51 -7.26 -2.29
N THR A 21 -28.44 -6.32 -3.23
CA THR A 21 -27.44 -6.25 -4.31
C THR A 21 -26.04 -5.82 -3.84
N PHE A 22 -25.93 -5.27 -2.63
CA PHE A 22 -24.66 -4.83 -2.03
C PHE A 22 -24.04 -5.91 -1.13
N HIS A 23 -24.75 -7.01 -0.89
CA HIS A 23 -24.27 -8.14 -0.09
C HIS A 23 -24.02 -9.35 -0.97
N CYS A 24 -22.81 -9.91 -0.93
CA CYS A 24 -22.51 -11.16 -1.61
C CYS A 24 -22.73 -12.35 -0.65
N PRO A 25 -23.64 -13.30 -0.95
CA PRO A 25 -23.94 -14.40 -0.04
C PRO A 25 -22.87 -15.49 -0.04
N SER A 26 -21.94 -15.49 -1.01
CA SER A 26 -20.97 -16.57 -1.19
C SER A 26 -19.54 -16.06 -1.42
N PRO A 27 -18.55 -16.54 -0.64
CA PRO A 27 -17.16 -16.17 -0.85
C PRO A 27 -16.59 -16.88 -2.07
N LYS A 28 -16.03 -16.12 -3.02
CA LYS A 28 -15.21 -16.67 -4.11
C LYS A 28 -13.76 -16.89 -3.63
N LYS A 29 -13.17 -18.02 -4.02
CA LYS A 29 -11.79 -18.40 -3.67
C LYS A 29 -10.93 -18.52 -4.92
N MET A 30 -9.63 -18.28 -4.77
CA MET A 30 -8.62 -18.51 -5.78
C MET A 30 -7.36 -19.12 -5.14
N SER A 31 -6.57 -19.87 -5.92
CA SER A 31 -5.27 -20.34 -5.45
C SER A 31 -4.31 -19.16 -5.26
N PHE A 32 -3.53 -19.17 -4.19
CA PHE A 32 -2.54 -18.12 -3.91
C PHE A 32 -1.54 -17.91 -5.06
N ARG A 33 -1.15 -18.99 -5.74
CA ARG A 33 -0.23 -18.92 -6.91
C ARG A 33 -0.82 -18.21 -8.13
N LYS A 34 -2.13 -17.96 -8.14
CA LYS A 34 -2.83 -17.23 -9.22
C LYS A 34 -3.09 -15.78 -8.85
N MET A 35 -2.69 -15.32 -7.66
CA MET A 35 -2.81 -13.91 -7.29
C MET A 35 -1.89 -13.07 -8.17
N ASP A 36 -2.40 -11.96 -8.70
CA ASP A 36 -1.55 -10.97 -9.34
C ASP A 36 -0.54 -10.42 -8.32
N PRO A 37 0.76 -10.35 -8.63
CA PRO A 37 1.75 -9.78 -7.71
C PRO A 37 1.51 -8.30 -7.42
N SER A 38 0.86 -7.58 -8.32
CA SER A 38 0.38 -6.22 -8.08
C SER A 38 -0.86 -6.27 -7.17
N CYS A 39 -0.64 -5.95 -5.91
CA CYS A 39 -1.70 -5.93 -4.91
C CYS A 39 -1.47 -4.81 -3.89
N THR A 40 -2.55 -4.37 -3.26
CA THR A 40 -2.51 -3.45 -2.12
C THR A 40 -2.99 -4.18 -0.87
N ILE A 41 -2.24 -4.03 0.23
CA ILE A 41 -2.61 -4.55 1.54
C ILE A 41 -3.07 -3.36 2.39
N GLY A 42 -4.32 -3.39 2.84
CA GLY A 42 -4.91 -2.35 3.68
C GLY A 42 -5.01 -2.77 5.14
N PHE A 43 -4.64 -1.87 6.04
CA PHE A 43 -4.88 -2.02 7.49
C PHE A 43 -5.79 -0.89 7.96
N TYR A 44 -6.85 -1.21 8.68
CA TYR A 44 -7.71 -0.22 9.31
C TYR A 44 -7.42 -0.17 10.82
N CYS A 45 -7.02 1.00 11.30
CA CYS A 45 -6.80 1.28 12.70
C CYS A 45 -7.73 2.44 13.11
N ARG A 46 -8.69 2.17 14.00
CA ARG A 46 -9.69 3.17 14.39
C ARG A 46 -9.07 4.36 15.13
N ASN A 47 -7.99 4.13 15.86
CA ASN A 47 -7.28 5.17 16.60
C ASN A 47 -5.76 4.91 16.58
N VAL A 48 -5.00 5.89 17.09
CA VAL A 48 -3.54 5.84 17.14
C VAL A 48 -3.00 4.68 18.00
N GLN A 49 -3.72 4.27 19.05
CA GLN A 49 -3.29 3.15 19.89
C GLN A 49 -3.44 1.81 19.15
N ASP A 50 -4.50 1.65 18.37
CA ASP A 50 -4.71 0.47 17.51
C ASP A 50 -3.58 0.37 16.46
N PHE A 51 -3.19 1.50 15.87
CA PHE A 51 -2.05 1.57 14.95
C PHE A 51 -0.74 1.17 15.62
N LYS A 52 -0.44 1.73 16.81
CA LYS A 52 0.78 1.38 17.56
C LYS A 52 0.84 -0.11 17.85
N ARG A 53 -0.26 -0.69 18.35
CA ARG A 53 -0.36 -2.13 18.60
C ARG A 53 -0.14 -2.96 17.34
N ALA A 54 -0.84 -2.62 16.25
CA ALA A 54 -0.71 -3.35 14.98
C ALA A 54 0.72 -3.28 14.44
N SER A 55 1.35 -2.10 14.47
CA SER A 55 2.73 -1.92 14.03
C SER A 55 3.71 -2.79 14.82
N GLU A 56 3.58 -2.84 16.15
CA GLU A 56 4.44 -3.67 17.01
C GLU A 56 4.25 -5.16 16.76
N GLU A 57 3.00 -5.63 16.65
CA GLU A 57 2.69 -7.05 16.42
C GLU A 57 3.17 -7.52 15.05
N ILE A 58 2.93 -6.73 14.00
CA ILE A 58 3.39 -7.03 12.65
C ILE A 58 4.92 -7.03 12.60
N THR A 59 5.59 -6.03 13.19
CA THR A 59 7.06 -6.00 13.25
C THR A 59 7.63 -7.21 13.99
N LYS A 60 7.00 -7.66 15.07
CA LYS A 60 7.39 -8.90 15.77
C LYS A 60 7.25 -10.12 14.86
N MET A 61 6.12 -10.25 14.16
CA MET A 61 5.86 -11.36 13.23
C MET A 61 6.87 -11.39 12.07
N LEU A 62 7.17 -10.23 11.47
CA LEU A 62 8.15 -10.10 10.40
C LEU A 62 9.56 -10.50 10.82
N LYS A 63 9.94 -10.31 12.09
CA LYS A 63 11.23 -10.75 12.65
C LYS A 63 11.29 -12.27 12.90
N ILE A 64 10.16 -12.90 13.21
CA ILE A 64 10.08 -14.35 13.47
C ILE A 64 10.11 -15.14 12.16
N SER A 65 9.54 -14.59 11.08
CA SER A 65 9.67 -15.13 9.72
C SER A 65 11.16 -15.20 9.35
N SER A 66 11.67 -16.43 9.11
CA SER A 66 13.10 -16.76 9.06
C SER A 66 13.92 -15.94 8.04
N LYS A 67 15.26 -15.94 8.22
CA LYS A 67 16.29 -15.28 7.38
C LYS A 67 16.19 -15.55 5.87
N GLU A 68 15.35 -16.48 5.43
CA GLU A 68 15.21 -16.90 4.03
C GLU A 68 14.09 -16.16 3.28
N LYS A 69 13.27 -15.35 3.96
CA LYS A 69 12.14 -14.65 3.33
C LYS A 69 12.25 -13.13 3.48
N TYR A 70 12.31 -12.45 2.34
CA TYR A 70 12.28 -10.99 2.29
C TYR A 70 10.88 -10.48 2.66
N PRO A 71 10.74 -9.57 3.64
CA PRO A 71 9.42 -9.05 4.01
C PRO A 71 8.86 -8.16 2.89
N LEU A 72 7.54 -8.23 2.65
CA LEU A 72 6.89 -7.37 1.64
C LEU A 72 6.97 -5.88 2.01
N PHE A 73 6.91 -5.57 3.30
CA PHE A 73 7.00 -4.21 3.83
C PHE A 73 7.64 -4.22 5.22
N THR A 74 8.12 -3.06 5.67
CA THR A 74 8.64 -2.87 7.05
C THR A 74 8.12 -1.56 7.62
N PHE A 75 8.07 -1.47 8.94
CA PHE A 75 7.81 -0.22 9.64
C PHE A 75 9.12 0.41 10.07
N VAL A 76 9.28 1.70 9.77
CA VAL A 76 10.42 2.53 10.19
C VAL A 76 9.89 3.80 10.84
N ASN A 77 10.61 4.30 11.84
CA ASN A 77 10.31 5.59 12.45
C ASN A 77 10.96 6.70 11.62
N GLY A 78 10.19 7.68 11.16
CA GLY A 78 10.66 8.76 10.31
C GLY A 78 9.73 9.01 9.11
N HIS A 79 10.21 9.80 8.15
CA HIS A 79 9.52 10.09 6.89
C HIS A 79 10.40 9.63 5.71
N SER A 80 9.78 9.34 4.56
CA SER A 80 10.55 9.09 3.34
C SER A 80 11.18 10.41 2.86
N ARG A 81 12.45 10.38 2.43
CA ARG A 81 13.13 11.55 1.83
C ARG A 81 12.43 12.04 0.56
N ASP A 82 11.76 11.14 -0.14
CA ASP A 82 11.04 11.43 -1.39
C ASP A 82 9.66 12.06 -1.13
N TYR A 83 9.21 12.14 0.13
CA TYR A 83 7.94 12.76 0.51
C TYR A 83 8.01 14.30 0.56
N ASP A 84 9.21 14.88 0.52
CA ASP A 84 9.45 16.34 0.61
C ASP A 84 9.28 17.10 -0.73
N PHE A 85 8.57 16.53 -1.72
CA PHE A 85 8.38 17.15 -3.04
C PHE A 85 7.51 18.44 -3.02
N THR A 86 6.97 18.83 -1.86
CA THR A 86 6.16 20.06 -1.68
C THR A 86 6.88 21.18 -0.93
N SER A 87 8.17 21.04 -0.60
CA SER A 87 8.92 22.17 -0.04
C SER A 87 9.51 23.04 -1.17
N PRO A 88 9.26 24.38 -1.20
CA PRO A 88 10.01 25.24 -2.08
C PRO A 88 11.48 25.17 -1.66
N THR A 89 12.32 24.83 -2.64
CA THR A 89 13.78 24.78 -2.56
C THR A 89 14.33 25.99 -1.83
N THR A 90 14.60 25.82 -0.54
CA THR A 90 15.53 26.69 0.15
C THR A 90 16.89 26.04 0.00
N ASN A 91 17.67 26.55 -0.94
CA ASN A 91 19.08 26.23 -1.11
C ASN A 91 19.76 26.26 0.27
N LYS A 92 20.17 25.11 0.77
CA LYS A 92 21.24 25.01 1.76
C LYS A 92 22.23 23.98 1.25
N GLU A 93 23.40 24.54 0.97
CA GLU A 93 24.56 23.93 0.37
C GLU A 93 25.05 22.72 1.17
N ASP A 94 25.65 21.83 0.39
CA ASP A 94 26.28 20.57 0.72
C ASP A 94 27.18 20.62 1.95
N ILE A 95 27.02 19.63 2.84
CA ILE A 95 28.14 19.03 3.56
C ILE A 95 27.82 17.55 3.70
N PHE A 96 28.43 16.69 2.88
CA PHE A 96 29.15 15.49 3.32
C PHE A 96 29.87 14.84 2.11
N SER A 97 31.17 15.13 2.08
CA SER A 97 32.33 14.39 1.54
C SER A 97 32.14 13.34 0.44
N GLU A 98 32.91 13.56 -0.62
CA GLU A 98 33.32 12.63 -1.66
C GLU A 98 33.75 11.25 -1.12
N ASP A 99 33.17 10.18 -1.66
CA ASP A 99 33.97 9.03 -2.10
C ASP A 99 33.24 8.27 -3.23
N GLU A 100 33.76 8.48 -4.44
CA GLU A 100 33.90 7.56 -5.57
C GLU A 100 32.72 6.67 -6.04
N ASN A 101 32.19 7.08 -7.20
CA ASN A 101 31.93 6.24 -8.37
C ASN A 101 31.02 5.00 -8.23
N LYS A 102 29.73 5.21 -8.51
CA LYS A 102 28.99 4.37 -9.47
C LYS A 102 27.77 5.10 -10.03
N ARG A 103 27.87 5.41 -11.32
CA ARG A 103 26.85 5.92 -12.24
C ARG A 103 25.49 5.24 -12.04
N LEU A 104 24.57 5.83 -11.26
CA LEU A 104 23.17 5.43 -11.29
C LEU A 104 22.52 6.06 -12.52
N LYS A 105 22.14 5.19 -13.47
CA LYS A 105 21.32 5.56 -14.62
C LYS A 105 20.04 6.22 -14.09
N ARG A 106 19.79 7.44 -14.56
CA ARG A 106 18.50 8.14 -14.46
C ARG A 106 17.44 7.22 -15.07
N PHE A 107 16.63 6.56 -14.23
CA PHE A 107 15.46 5.85 -14.71
C PHE A 107 14.44 6.90 -15.13
N SER A 108 14.07 6.86 -16.41
CA SER A 108 13.02 7.71 -16.97
C SER A 108 11.69 7.33 -16.34
N THR A 109 11.01 8.30 -15.73
CA THR A 109 9.67 8.18 -15.12
C THR A 109 8.53 8.07 -16.15
N GLU A 110 8.83 7.76 -17.41
CA GLU A 110 7.84 7.69 -18.50
C GLU A 110 7.21 6.29 -18.67
N GLU A 111 7.54 5.31 -17.83
CA GLU A 111 7.03 3.94 -17.94
C GLU A 111 6.03 3.56 -16.84
N PHE A 112 5.01 4.39 -16.61
CA PHE A 112 3.80 3.93 -15.93
C PHE A 112 2.60 4.20 -16.83
N VAL A 113 2.20 3.18 -17.58
CA VAL A 113 0.88 3.14 -18.22
C VAL A 113 -0.13 2.88 -17.11
N LEU A 114 -0.94 3.89 -16.79
CA LEU A 114 -2.16 3.72 -16.02
C LEU A 114 -3.15 2.95 -16.91
N LEU A 115 -3.36 1.68 -16.59
CA LEU A 115 -4.51 0.89 -17.06
C LEU A 115 -5.66 1.04 -16.06
#